data_AF-A0A8T5FAJ6-F1
#
_entry.id   AF-A0A8T5FAJ6-F1
#
_cell.length_a   1.000
_cell.length_b   1.000
_cell.length_c   1.000
_cell.angle_alpha   90.00
_cell.angle_beta   90.00
_cell.angle_gamma   90.00
#
_symmetry.space_group_name_H-M   'P 1'
#
loop_
_entity.id
_entity.type
_entity.pdbx_description
1 polymer ?
#
loop_
_entity_poly.entity_id
_entity_poly.type
_entity_poly.pdbx_seq_one_letter_code
_entity_poly.pdbx_strand_id
1 'polypeptide(L)'
;MSELKISKEFLEENKSNLSQFMPKTRRRGPYSKQEKESRRNEVYRLHFDYGYSARKISELMKVNRNTINGDVSYWYSKIISNHNIFDPEMDILIRLKRFEVQRTRLRIQTDKTNEFQEKLSLERIILDIDSKVLQIYQKLGESTKRVMDAVTINLNHEMKKQKKDTRYMLLFDKIAVSERAKERIEQIIREDKASNHHH
;
A
#
# COMPACT_ATOMS: atom_id res chain seq x y z
N MET A 1 -11.78 -68.23 23.38
CA MET A 1 -11.52 -67.51 22.12
C MET A 1 -10.07 -67.74 21.77
N SER A 2 -9.80 -68.52 20.73
CA SER A 2 -8.44 -68.88 20.30
C SER A 2 -7.75 -67.65 19.69
N GLU A 3 -6.62 -67.24 20.26
CA GLU A 3 -5.74 -66.25 19.63
C GLU A 3 -5.27 -66.78 18.27
N LEU A 4 -5.65 -66.07 17.21
CA LEU A 4 -5.15 -66.31 15.86
C LEU A 4 -3.64 -66.05 15.85
N LYS A 5 -2.84 -67.11 16.00
CA LYS A 5 -1.38 -67.05 15.80
C LYS A 5 -1.09 -66.91 14.32
N ILE A 6 -0.92 -65.68 13.89
CA ILE A 6 -0.41 -65.35 12.55
C ILE A 6 1.02 -65.87 12.45
N SER A 7 1.33 -66.68 11.42
CA SER A 7 2.68 -67.22 11.24
C SER A 7 3.66 -66.10 10.85
N LYS A 8 4.92 -66.25 11.25
CA LYS A 8 5.98 -65.29 10.88
C LYS A 8 6.20 -65.22 9.36
N GLU A 9 5.97 -66.32 8.66
CA GLU A 9 6.02 -66.40 7.19
C GLU A 9 4.96 -65.53 6.53
N PHE A 10 3.71 -65.52 7.05
CA PHE A 10 2.65 -64.66 6.53
C PHE A 10 2.98 -63.16 6.66
N LEU A 11 3.67 -62.77 7.74
CA LEU A 11 4.12 -61.39 7.97
C LEU A 11 5.31 -61.00 7.08
N GLU A 12 6.25 -61.90 6.83
CA GLU A 12 7.38 -61.69 5.93
C GLU A 12 6.93 -61.58 4.46
N GLU A 13 6.02 -62.45 4.02
CA GLU A 13 5.51 -62.49 2.65
C GLU A 13 4.67 -61.25 2.30
N ASN A 14 3.99 -60.66 3.30
CA ASN A 14 3.14 -59.48 3.12
C ASN A 14 3.78 -58.15 3.56
N LYS A 15 5.06 -58.14 3.98
CA LYS A 15 5.79 -56.91 4.39
C LYS A 15 5.83 -55.86 3.29
N SER A 16 6.00 -56.28 2.03
CA SER A 16 6.02 -55.41 0.85
C SER A 16 4.65 -54.79 0.57
N ASN A 17 3.56 -55.57 0.72
CA ASN A 17 2.19 -55.12 0.51
C ASN A 17 1.69 -54.19 1.62
N LEU A 18 2.11 -54.40 2.88
CA LEU A 18 1.82 -53.50 4.00
C LEU A 18 2.34 -52.07 3.77
N SER A 19 3.47 -51.92 3.06
CA SER A 19 4.02 -50.62 2.71
C SER A 19 3.15 -49.82 1.71
N GLN A 20 2.30 -50.49 0.92
CA GLN A 20 1.39 -49.85 -0.02
C GLN A 20 0.14 -49.25 0.65
N PHE A 21 -0.24 -49.79 1.82
CA PHE A 21 -1.39 -49.31 2.60
C PHE A 21 -1.02 -48.30 3.70
N MET A 22 0.28 -48.08 3.95
CA MET A 22 0.69 -46.96 4.79
C MET A 22 0.44 -45.64 4.04
N PRO A 23 -0.28 -44.67 4.65
CA PRO A 23 -0.48 -43.38 4.01
C PRO A 23 0.88 -42.77 3.73
N LYS A 24 1.22 -42.58 2.45
CA LYS A 24 2.40 -41.82 2.03
C LYS A 24 2.38 -40.52 2.82
N THR A 25 3.29 -40.37 3.77
CA THR A 25 3.47 -39.14 4.52
C THR A 25 3.62 -38.05 3.47
N ARG A 26 2.59 -37.20 3.33
CA ARG A 26 2.59 -36.10 2.37
C ARG A 26 3.91 -35.39 2.57
N ARG A 27 4.78 -35.42 1.55
CA ARG A 27 6.13 -34.83 1.60
C ARG A 27 5.98 -33.40 2.09
N ARG A 28 6.16 -33.18 3.39
CA ARG A 28 6.19 -31.84 3.95
C ARG A 28 7.40 -31.21 3.30
N GLY A 29 7.23 -29.98 2.78
CA GLY A 29 8.36 -29.23 2.26
C GLY A 29 9.47 -29.12 3.31
N PRO A 30 10.65 -28.63 2.95
CA PRO A 30 11.85 -28.64 3.82
C PRO A 30 11.70 -27.83 5.12
N TYR A 31 10.57 -27.19 5.35
CA TYR A 31 10.28 -26.40 6.54
C TYR A 31 8.98 -26.87 7.20
N SER A 32 9.00 -26.99 8.52
CA SER A 32 7.80 -27.13 9.34
C SER A 32 6.93 -25.88 9.26
N LYS A 33 5.69 -25.97 9.77
CA LYS A 33 4.74 -24.84 9.80
C LYS A 33 5.31 -23.67 10.61
N GLN A 34 5.90 -23.95 11.77
CA GLN A 34 6.48 -22.94 12.66
C GLN A 34 7.71 -22.27 12.04
N GLU A 35 8.62 -23.04 11.42
CA GLU A 35 9.79 -22.47 10.74
C GLU A 35 9.39 -21.59 9.56
N LYS A 36 8.36 -22.02 8.81
CA LYS A 36 7.82 -21.23 7.69
C LYS A 36 7.27 -19.89 8.18
N GLU A 37 6.57 -19.88 9.31
CA GLU A 37 5.98 -18.69 9.90
C GLU A 37 7.04 -17.74 10.46
N SER A 38 8.00 -18.26 11.24
CA SER A 38 9.14 -17.48 11.72
C SER A 38 9.93 -16.84 10.57
N ARG A 39 10.25 -17.62 9.53
CA ARG A 39 10.93 -17.13 8.34
C ARG A 39 10.13 -16.03 7.64
N ARG A 40 8.81 -16.20 7.49
CA ARG A 40 7.94 -15.18 6.90
C ARG A 40 7.94 -13.89 7.71
N ASN A 41 7.84 -13.97 9.03
CA ASN A 41 7.86 -12.77 9.89
C ASN A 41 9.17 -12.00 9.73
N GLU A 42 10.29 -12.72 9.67
CA GLU A 42 11.59 -12.08 9.45
C GLU A 42 11.72 -11.50 8.02
N VAL A 43 11.21 -12.19 7.00
CA VAL A 43 11.12 -11.65 5.64
C VAL A 43 10.25 -10.39 5.60
N TYR A 44 9.15 -10.34 6.35
CA TYR A 44 8.31 -9.15 6.45
C TYR A 44 9.13 -7.98 6.98
N ARG A 45 9.78 -8.18 8.13
CA ARG A 45 10.62 -7.16 8.78
C ARG A 45 11.70 -6.65 7.84
N LEU A 46 12.44 -7.56 7.20
CA LEU A 46 13.55 -7.20 6.30
C LEU A 46 13.08 -6.53 5.00
N HIS A 47 11.91 -6.91 4.46
CA HIS A 47 11.43 -6.40 3.16
C HIS A 47 10.51 -5.18 3.27
N PHE A 48 9.70 -5.05 4.31
CA PHE A 48 8.78 -3.93 4.44
C PHE A 48 9.37 -2.83 5.34
N ASP A 49 10.01 -3.18 6.45
CA ASP A 49 10.56 -2.19 7.39
C ASP A 49 11.94 -1.71 6.93
N TYR A 50 12.86 -2.65 6.70
CA TYR A 50 14.23 -2.34 6.23
C TYR A 50 14.38 -2.35 4.72
N GLY A 51 13.34 -2.79 3.99
CA GLY A 51 13.24 -2.83 2.53
C GLY A 51 14.48 -3.22 1.78
N TYR A 52 15.07 -4.31 2.27
CA TYR A 52 16.02 -5.10 1.53
C TYR A 52 15.33 -5.84 0.38
N SER A 53 16.09 -6.01 -0.71
CA SER A 53 15.66 -6.83 -1.83
C SER A 53 15.64 -8.31 -1.44
N ALA A 54 14.84 -9.13 -2.13
CA ALA A 54 14.80 -10.57 -1.90
C ALA A 54 16.18 -11.23 -2.06
N ARG A 55 17.05 -10.67 -2.91
CA ARG A 55 18.46 -11.09 -3.04
C ARG A 55 19.23 -10.84 -1.74
N LYS A 56 19.17 -9.61 -1.20
CA LYS A 56 19.89 -9.27 0.03
C LYS A 56 19.37 -10.07 1.23
N ILE A 57 18.06 -10.28 1.30
CA ILE A 57 17.43 -11.11 2.35
C ILE A 57 17.89 -12.56 2.24
N SER A 58 17.95 -13.10 1.03
CA SER A 58 18.46 -14.46 0.75
C SER A 58 19.89 -14.64 1.26
N GLU A 59 20.76 -13.64 1.06
CA GLU A 59 22.13 -13.62 1.60
C GLU A 59 22.15 -13.56 3.13
N LEU A 60 21.36 -12.65 3.74
CA LEU A 60 21.31 -12.45 5.20
C LEU A 60 20.77 -13.69 5.95
N MET A 61 19.70 -14.29 5.44
CA MET A 61 19.03 -15.42 6.08
C MET A 61 19.59 -16.78 5.65
N LYS A 62 20.50 -16.81 4.66
CA LYS A 62 20.99 -18.05 4.02
C LYS A 62 19.86 -18.95 3.52
N VAL A 63 18.81 -18.35 2.95
CA VAL A 63 17.64 -19.04 2.40
C VAL A 63 17.57 -18.80 0.90
N ASN A 64 17.13 -19.79 0.12
CA ASN A 64 16.97 -19.65 -1.33
C ASN A 64 16.11 -18.43 -1.72
N ARG A 65 16.60 -17.61 -2.65
CA ARG A 65 15.91 -16.41 -3.16
C ARG A 65 14.48 -16.67 -3.62
N ASN A 66 14.20 -17.82 -4.24
CA ASN A 66 12.85 -18.18 -4.68
C ASN A 66 11.90 -18.41 -3.49
N THR A 67 12.42 -18.97 -2.39
CA THR A 67 11.66 -19.10 -1.14
C THR A 67 11.34 -17.73 -0.56
N ILE A 68 12.32 -16.83 -0.53
CA ILE A 68 12.12 -15.44 -0.06
C ILE A 68 11.10 -14.72 -0.94
N ASN A 69 11.21 -14.82 -2.27
CA ASN A 69 10.22 -14.26 -3.21
C ASN A 69 8.82 -14.83 -2.94
N GLY A 70 8.71 -16.13 -2.69
CA GLY A 70 7.44 -16.76 -2.33
C GLY A 70 6.84 -16.22 -1.02
N ASP A 71 7.68 -15.91 -0.03
CA ASP A 71 7.24 -15.32 1.23
C ASP A 71 6.89 -13.83 1.09
N VAL A 72 7.62 -13.08 0.27
CA VAL A 72 7.26 -11.70 -0.10
C VAL A 72 5.90 -11.69 -0.79
N SER A 73 5.68 -12.56 -1.79
CA SER A 73 4.38 -12.71 -2.45
C SER A 73 3.27 -13.13 -1.49
N TYR A 74 3.55 -13.99 -0.51
CA TYR A 74 2.61 -14.34 0.54
C TYR A 74 2.18 -13.11 1.34
N TRP A 75 3.11 -12.25 1.75
CA TRP A 75 2.77 -11.03 2.48
C TRP A 75 2.01 -10.01 1.62
N TYR A 76 2.39 -9.84 0.35
CA TYR A 76 1.59 -9.04 -0.57
C TYR A 76 0.17 -9.57 -0.70
N SER A 77 -0.02 -10.89 -0.81
CA SER A 77 -1.36 -11.48 -0.87
C SER A 77 -2.16 -11.25 0.42
N LYS A 78 -1.51 -11.25 1.58
CA LYS A 78 -2.13 -10.96 2.88
C LYS A 78 -2.50 -9.48 3.04
N ILE A 79 -1.63 -8.59 2.58
CA ILE A 79 -1.91 -7.15 2.56
C ILE A 79 -3.10 -6.90 1.65
N ILE A 80 -3.12 -7.46 0.44
CA ILE A 80 -4.21 -7.32 -0.53
C ILE A 80 -5.51 -7.94 0.00
N SER A 81 -5.47 -9.12 0.61
CA SER A 81 -6.69 -9.77 1.14
C SER A 81 -7.31 -9.00 2.31
N ASN A 82 -6.50 -8.24 3.04
CA ASN A 82 -6.96 -7.34 4.10
C ASN A 82 -7.22 -5.93 3.58
N HIS A 83 -6.91 -5.65 2.32
CA HIS A 83 -7.12 -4.35 1.70
C HIS A 83 -8.57 -4.25 1.27
N ASN A 84 -9.28 -3.27 1.82
CA ASN A 84 -10.53 -2.86 1.24
C ASN A 84 -10.21 -2.19 -0.11
N ILE A 85 -10.60 -2.82 -1.23
CA ILE A 85 -10.40 -2.25 -2.58
C ILE A 85 -11.21 -0.93 -2.72
N PHE A 86 -12.18 -0.72 -1.85
CA PHE A 86 -12.95 0.52 -1.75
C PHE A 86 -12.28 1.61 -0.89
N ASP A 87 -11.05 1.41 -0.41
CA ASP A 87 -10.27 2.41 0.32
C ASP A 87 -8.99 2.79 -0.46
N PRO A 88 -9.14 3.59 -1.54
CA PRO A 88 -7.99 4.05 -2.34
C PRO A 88 -7.07 5.01 -1.56
N GLU A 89 -7.56 5.62 -0.47
CA GLU A 89 -6.76 6.54 0.35
C GLU A 89 -5.64 5.79 1.06
N MET A 90 -5.95 4.65 1.68
CA MET A 90 -4.95 3.81 2.33
C MET A 90 -3.86 3.31 1.37
N ASP A 91 -4.25 2.94 0.14
CA ASP A 91 -3.31 2.51 -0.89
C ASP A 91 -2.32 3.63 -1.28
N ILE A 92 -2.83 4.86 -1.40
CA ILE A 92 -2.03 6.05 -1.69
C ILE A 92 -1.08 6.36 -0.53
N LEU A 93 -1.56 6.31 0.71
CA LEU A 93 -0.75 6.52 1.92
C LEU A 93 0.40 5.50 2.02
N ILE A 94 0.11 4.21 1.77
CA ILE A 94 1.13 3.15 1.77
C ILE A 94 2.20 3.44 0.70
N ARG A 95 1.81 3.85 -0.51
CA ARG A 95 2.75 4.20 -1.58
C ARG A 95 3.63 5.40 -1.22
N LEU A 96 3.03 6.47 -0.70
CA LEU A 96 3.77 7.65 -0.22
C LEU A 96 4.79 7.26 0.85
N LYS A 97 4.40 6.44 1.83
CA LYS A 97 5.32 5.97 2.88
C LYS A 97 6.47 5.13 2.30
N ARG A 98 6.19 4.26 1.32
CA ARG A 98 7.22 3.47 0.65
C ARG A 98 8.21 4.33 -0.13
N PHE A 99 7.75 5.39 -0.78
CA PHE A 99 8.61 6.34 -1.48
C PHE A 99 9.51 7.09 -0.49
N GLU A 100 8.97 7.56 0.64
CA GLU A 100 9.73 8.23 1.69
C GLU A 100 10.86 7.36 2.26
N VAL A 101 10.55 6.10 2.52
CA VAL A 101 11.53 5.13 3.02
C VAL A 101 12.63 4.87 1.98
N GLN A 102 12.28 4.70 0.71
CA GLN A 102 13.26 4.53 -0.38
C GLN A 102 14.14 5.78 -0.55
N ARG A 103 13.53 6.96 -0.54
CA ARG A 103 14.24 8.24 -0.63
C ARG A 103 15.25 8.40 0.49
N THR A 104 14.87 8.08 1.72
CA THR A 104 15.76 8.14 2.90
C THR A 104 16.98 7.23 2.72
N ARG A 105 16.78 5.99 2.25
CA ARG A 105 17.88 5.06 2.01
C ARG A 105 18.81 5.52 0.91
N LEU A 106 18.26 6.04 -0.18
CA LEU A 106 19.05 6.58 -1.28
C LEU A 106 19.89 7.76 -0.81
N ARG A 107 19.34 8.69 -0.01
CA ARG A 107 20.12 9.79 0.59
C ARG A 107 21.27 9.30 1.45
N ILE A 108 21.02 8.32 2.32
CA ILE A 108 22.07 7.68 3.13
C ILE A 108 23.15 7.03 2.25
N GLN A 109 22.78 6.46 1.11
CA GLN A 109 23.73 5.89 0.16
C GLN A 109 24.52 6.99 -0.56
N THR A 110 23.86 8.06 -1.00
CA THR A 110 24.48 9.25 -1.61
C THR A 110 25.54 9.87 -0.71
N ASP A 111 25.31 9.93 0.60
CA ASP A 111 26.28 10.45 1.58
C ASP A 111 27.53 9.58 1.73
N LYS A 112 27.43 8.28 1.41
CA LYS A 112 28.52 7.30 1.51
C LYS A 112 29.29 7.10 0.20
N THR A 113 28.72 7.55 -0.92
CA THR A 113 29.29 7.36 -2.24
C THR A 113 30.28 8.49 -2.57
N ASN A 114 31.52 8.11 -2.86
CA ASN A 114 32.59 9.05 -3.24
C ASN A 114 32.73 9.21 -4.76
N GLU A 115 32.20 8.26 -5.54
CA GLU A 115 32.26 8.33 -7.00
C GLU A 115 31.18 9.27 -7.55
N PHE A 116 31.58 10.27 -8.33
CA PHE A 116 30.67 11.27 -8.88
C PHE A 116 29.54 10.66 -9.74
N GLN A 117 29.85 9.68 -10.60
CA GLN A 117 28.87 9.09 -11.51
C GLN A 117 27.80 8.28 -10.76
N GLU A 118 28.21 7.51 -9.75
CA GLU A 118 27.28 6.79 -8.88
C GLU A 118 26.43 7.78 -8.08
N LYS A 119 27.05 8.84 -7.53
CA LYS A 119 26.34 9.88 -6.78
C LYS A 119 25.28 10.58 -7.62
N LEU A 120 25.62 11.00 -8.84
CA LEU A 120 24.70 11.62 -9.78
C LEU A 120 23.54 10.68 -10.15
N SER A 121 23.83 9.38 -10.30
CA SER A 121 22.82 8.37 -10.59
C SER A 121 21.83 8.22 -9.43
N LEU A 122 22.31 8.20 -8.18
CA LEU A 122 21.46 8.17 -6.98
C LEU A 122 20.60 9.44 -6.87
N GLU A 123 21.17 10.61 -7.12
CA GLU A 123 20.45 11.89 -7.09
C GLU A 123 19.32 11.94 -8.14
N ARG A 124 19.54 11.40 -9.34
CA ARG A 124 18.49 11.28 -10.37
C ARG A 124 17.34 10.38 -9.92
N ILE A 125 17.62 9.27 -9.24
CA ILE A 125 16.58 8.38 -8.71
C ILE A 125 15.79 9.07 -7.60
N ILE A 126 16.47 9.83 -6.72
CA ILE A 126 15.80 10.64 -5.69
C ILE A 126 14.85 11.66 -6.33
N LEU A 127 15.30 12.37 -7.37
CA LEU A 127 14.48 13.33 -8.10
C LEU A 127 13.24 12.68 -8.75
N ASP A 128 13.39 11.48 -9.30
CA ASP A 128 12.26 10.72 -9.87
C ASP A 128 11.23 10.33 -8.78
N ILE A 129 11.69 9.92 -7.60
CA ILE A 129 10.80 9.66 -6.45
C ILE A 129 10.07 10.94 -6.04
N ASP A 130 10.78 12.06 -5.87
CA ASP A 130 10.18 13.34 -5.48
C ASP A 130 9.15 13.81 -6.51
N SER A 131 9.43 13.63 -7.80
CA SER A 131 8.51 13.94 -8.89
C SER A 131 7.24 13.10 -8.84
N LYS A 132 7.36 11.80 -8.55
CA LYS A 132 6.20 10.89 -8.40
C LYS A 132 5.34 11.26 -7.18
N VAL A 133 5.97 11.62 -6.07
CA VAL A 133 5.27 12.09 -4.87
C VAL A 133 4.48 13.37 -5.18
N LEU A 134 5.10 14.33 -5.86
CA LEU A 134 4.44 15.57 -6.29
C LEU A 134 3.23 15.30 -7.19
N GLN A 135 3.38 14.40 -8.18
CA GLN A 135 2.28 14.01 -9.07
C GLN A 135 1.11 13.36 -8.33
N ILE A 136 1.37 12.57 -7.27
CA ILE A 136 0.32 12.00 -6.43
C ILE A 136 -0.45 13.11 -5.73
N TYR A 137 0.24 14.08 -5.11
CA TYR A 137 -0.41 15.21 -4.45
C TYR A 137 -1.24 16.06 -5.42
N GLN A 138 -0.72 16.32 -6.63
CA GLN A 138 -1.45 17.06 -7.65
C GLN A 138 -2.76 16.35 -8.02
N LYS A 139 -2.70 15.03 -8.30
CA LYS A 139 -3.88 14.22 -8.64
C LYS A 139 -4.91 14.17 -7.51
N LEU A 140 -4.45 14.09 -6.26
CA LEU A 140 -5.32 14.18 -5.08
C LEU A 140 -6.03 15.54 -5.04
N GLY A 141 -5.29 16.64 -5.17
CA GLY A 141 -5.86 17.99 -5.18
C GLY A 141 -6.88 18.21 -6.30
N GLU A 142 -6.59 17.75 -7.51
CA GLU A 142 -7.52 17.78 -8.64
C GLU A 142 -8.77 16.95 -8.38
N SER A 143 -8.63 15.78 -7.75
CA SER A 143 -9.76 14.93 -7.40
C SER A 143 -10.66 15.59 -6.35
N THR A 144 -10.07 16.14 -5.29
CA THR A 144 -10.80 16.89 -4.26
C THR A 144 -11.56 18.06 -4.87
N LYS A 145 -10.91 18.83 -5.77
CA LYS A 145 -11.56 19.91 -6.51
C LYS A 145 -12.80 19.41 -7.25
N ARG A 146 -12.67 18.35 -8.05
CA ARG A 146 -13.79 17.80 -8.84
C ARG A 146 -14.94 17.35 -7.95
N VAL A 147 -14.65 16.68 -6.84
CA VAL A 147 -15.70 16.21 -5.90
C VAL A 147 -16.43 17.40 -5.28
N MET A 148 -15.70 18.40 -4.78
CA MET A 148 -16.30 19.58 -4.16
C MET A 148 -17.10 20.41 -5.17
N ASP A 149 -16.59 20.58 -6.39
CA ASP A 149 -17.31 21.27 -7.47
C ASP A 149 -18.62 20.53 -7.80
N ALA A 150 -18.59 19.19 -7.92
CA ALA A 150 -19.79 18.39 -8.19
C ALA A 150 -20.83 18.49 -7.06
N VAL A 151 -20.41 18.41 -5.80
CA VAL A 151 -21.28 18.61 -4.64
C VAL A 151 -21.92 20.00 -4.68
N THR A 152 -21.11 21.03 -4.93
CA THR A 152 -21.55 22.43 -5.00
C THR A 152 -22.59 22.64 -6.11
N ILE A 153 -22.35 22.08 -7.30
CA ILE A 153 -23.28 22.14 -8.43
C ILE A 153 -24.62 21.49 -8.05
N ASN A 154 -24.58 20.30 -7.45
CA ASN A 154 -25.79 19.59 -7.03
C ASN A 154 -26.56 20.35 -5.94
N LEU A 155 -25.86 20.91 -4.95
CA LEU A 155 -26.47 21.75 -3.92
C LEU A 155 -27.13 22.97 -4.53
N ASN A 156 -26.47 23.68 -5.44
CA ASN A 156 -27.05 24.85 -6.11
C ASN A 156 -28.29 24.50 -6.94
N HIS A 157 -28.29 23.34 -7.61
CA HIS A 157 -29.46 22.84 -8.32
C HIS A 157 -30.64 22.61 -7.37
N GLU A 158 -30.37 22.01 -6.20
CA GLU A 158 -31.38 21.75 -5.19
C GLU A 158 -31.89 23.04 -4.52
N MET A 159 -31.02 24.00 -4.21
CA MET A 159 -31.41 25.32 -3.71
C MET A 159 -32.33 26.05 -4.70
N LYS A 160 -32.06 25.93 -6.01
CA LYS A 160 -32.91 26.49 -7.06
C LYS A 160 -34.28 25.83 -7.09
N LYS A 161 -34.36 24.49 -7.00
CA LYS A 161 -35.65 23.77 -6.93
C LYS A 161 -36.48 24.18 -5.72
N GLN A 162 -35.83 24.36 -4.56
CA GLN A 162 -36.46 24.79 -3.32
C GLN A 162 -36.74 26.30 -3.26
N LYS A 163 -36.45 27.05 -4.33
CA LYS A 163 -36.60 28.52 -4.39
C LYS A 163 -35.88 29.26 -3.25
N LYS A 164 -34.78 28.70 -2.75
CA LYS A 164 -33.90 29.37 -1.79
C LYS A 164 -33.03 30.39 -2.54
N ASP A 165 -32.71 31.50 -1.88
CA ASP A 165 -31.89 32.56 -2.47
C ASP A 165 -30.39 32.29 -2.38
N THR A 166 -29.97 31.44 -1.45
CA THR A 166 -28.55 31.11 -1.23
C THR A 166 -27.95 30.29 -2.38
N ARG A 167 -26.74 30.67 -2.81
CA ARG A 167 -25.91 29.92 -3.76
C ARG A 167 -24.49 29.78 -3.23
N TYR A 168 -23.87 28.66 -3.55
CA TYR A 168 -22.49 28.32 -3.20
C TYR A 168 -21.59 28.53 -4.42
N MET A 169 -20.36 29.01 -4.21
CA MET A 169 -19.35 29.14 -5.27
C MET A 169 -18.49 27.88 -5.35
N LEU A 170 -17.91 27.62 -6.52
CA LEU A 170 -16.97 26.50 -6.68
C LEU A 170 -15.69 26.76 -5.89
N LEU A 171 -14.95 25.68 -5.60
CA LEU A 171 -13.88 25.69 -4.59
C LEU A 171 -12.80 26.74 -4.86
N PHE A 172 -12.49 27.01 -6.14
CA PHE A 172 -11.41 27.91 -6.54
C PHE A 172 -11.87 29.19 -7.25
N ASP A 173 -13.17 29.44 -7.39
CA ASP A 173 -13.68 30.60 -8.16
C ASP A 173 -13.22 31.94 -7.56
N LYS A 174 -13.13 32.03 -6.23
CA LYS A 174 -12.67 33.25 -5.52
C LYS A 174 -11.17 33.51 -5.62
N ILE A 175 -10.38 32.49 -5.94
CA ILE A 175 -8.92 32.56 -5.93
C ILE A 175 -8.37 33.14 -7.23
N ALA A 176 -9.14 33.05 -8.33
CA ALA A 176 -8.72 33.49 -9.66
C ALA A 176 -9.70 34.52 -10.25
N VAL A 177 -9.81 35.70 -9.61
CA VAL A 177 -10.55 36.84 -10.14
C VAL A 177 -9.62 38.04 -10.32
N SER A 178 -10.02 39.02 -11.16
CA SER A 178 -9.28 40.28 -11.26
C SER A 178 -9.34 41.07 -9.95
N GLU A 179 -8.35 41.91 -9.68
CA GLU A 179 -8.30 42.70 -8.42
C GLU A 179 -9.58 43.52 -8.20
N ARG A 180 -10.10 44.15 -9.27
CA ARG A 180 -11.36 44.90 -9.22
C ARG A 180 -12.57 44.02 -8.85
N ALA A 181 -12.61 42.78 -9.34
CA ALA A 181 -13.68 41.85 -9.00
C ALA A 181 -13.53 41.34 -7.56
N LYS A 182 -12.30 41.09 -7.10
CA LYS A 182 -11.98 40.72 -5.71
C LYS A 182 -12.48 41.79 -4.72
N GLU A 183 -12.13 43.06 -4.93
CA GLU A 183 -12.56 44.16 -4.05
C GLU A 183 -14.09 44.25 -3.93
N ARG A 184 -14.79 44.09 -5.06
CA ARG A 184 -16.27 44.07 -5.10
C ARG A 184 -16.85 42.88 -4.35
N ILE A 185 -16.30 41.68 -4.58
CA ILE A 185 -16.74 40.46 -3.89
C ILE A 185 -16.53 40.58 -2.38
N GLU A 186 -15.38 41.10 -1.94
CA GLU A 186 -15.09 41.33 -0.53
C GLU A 186 -16.05 42.35 0.11
N GLN A 187 -16.37 43.43 -0.61
CA GLN A 187 -17.35 44.42 -0.14
C GLN A 187 -18.72 43.77 0.07
N ILE A 188 -19.23 43.03 -0.92
CA ILE A 188 -20.52 42.34 -0.83
C ILE A 188 -20.53 41.35 0.36
N ILE A 189 -19.45 40.60 0.56
CA ILE A 189 -19.33 39.66 1.69
C ILE A 189 -19.37 40.41 3.04
N ARG A 190 -18.74 41.58 3.15
CA ARG A 190 -18.78 42.39 4.38
C ARG A 190 -20.19 42.90 4.67
N GLU A 191 -20.88 43.41 3.66
CA GLU A 191 -22.25 43.93 3.76
C GLU A 191 -23.24 42.83 4.18
N ASP A 192 -23.15 41.64 3.57
CA ASP A 192 -24.00 40.49 3.88
C ASP A 192 -23.78 39.96 5.31
N LYS A 193 -22.52 39.90 5.77
CA LYS A 193 -22.20 39.50 7.15
C LYS A 193 -22.72 40.50 8.19
N ALA A 194 -22.60 41.79 7.93
CA ALA A 194 -23.10 42.84 8.82
C ALA A 194 -24.63 42.79 8.93
N SER A 195 -25.33 42.53 7.82
CA SER A 195 -26.79 42.42 7.76
C SER A 195 -27.33 41.22 8.57
N ASN A 196 -26.60 40.09 8.57
CA ASN A 196 -26.96 38.89 9.32
C ASN A 196 -26.66 38.96 10.83
N HIS A 197 -26.01 40.01 11.35
CA HIS A 197 -25.78 40.23 12.79
C HIS A 197 -26.83 41.15 13.44
N HIS A 198 -27.84 41.58 12.68
CA HIS A 198 -28.94 42.44 13.16
C HIS A 198 -30.31 41.74 13.18
N HIS A 199 -30.32 40.40 13.13
CA HIS A 199 -31.49 39.54 13.34
C HIS A 199 -31.29 38.59 14.51
#